data_AF-A0A932B7J6-F1
#
_entry.id   AF-A0A932B7J6-F1
#
_cell.length_a   1.000
_cell.length_b   1.000
_cell.length_c   1.000
_cell.angle_alpha   90.00
_cell.angle_beta   90.00
_cell.angle_gamma   90.00
#
_symmetry.space_group_name_H-M   'P 1'
#
loop_
_entity.id
_entity.type
_entity.pdbx_description
1 polymer ?
#
loop_
_entity_poly.entity_id
_entity_poly.type
_entity_poly.pdbx_seq_one_letter_code
_entity_poly.pdbx_strand_id
1 'polypeptide(L)'
;MSNNSVKALDAIRRLALKDLDATTDEELRAEVIEDGDDLAAIAQSVITELDVIISGAMREHTSAIKSRMPSVSSITTLRPAISRIKELIEGAFKADPQLATAFREGSRQSDADIESLYDDLVALGKIHPQGND
;
A
#
# COMPACT_ATOMS: atom_id res chain seq x y z
N MET A 1 4.54 -12.74 -48.81
CA MET A 1 5.00 -11.34 -48.96
C MET A 1 6.38 -11.35 -49.60
N SER A 2 6.65 -10.44 -50.54
CA SER A 2 7.95 -10.37 -51.23
C SER A 2 8.95 -9.59 -50.38
N ASN A 3 10.25 -9.88 -50.52
CA ASN A 3 11.33 -9.11 -49.88
C ASN A 3 11.25 -7.60 -50.22
N ASN A 4 10.71 -7.25 -51.39
CA ASN A 4 10.47 -5.85 -51.77
C ASN A 4 9.33 -5.20 -50.97
N SER A 5 8.31 -5.97 -50.58
CA SER A 5 7.20 -5.48 -49.75
C SER A 5 7.69 -5.09 -48.36
N VAL A 6 8.55 -5.92 -47.77
CA VAL A 6 9.11 -5.69 -46.43
C VAL A 6 10.04 -4.48 -46.44
N LYS A 7 10.91 -4.35 -47.45
CA LYS A 7 11.77 -3.17 -47.60
C LYS A 7 11.00 -1.87 -47.81
N ALA A 8 9.89 -1.93 -48.55
CA ALA A 8 9.03 -0.77 -48.75
C ALA A 8 8.34 -0.33 -47.45
N LEU A 9 7.80 -1.28 -46.67
CA LEU A 9 7.21 -0.99 -45.36
C LEU A 9 8.23 -0.41 -44.38
N ASP A 10 9.44 -0.93 -44.36
CA ASP A 10 10.52 -0.40 -43.52
C ASP A 10 10.92 1.03 -43.93
N ALA A 11 10.95 1.33 -45.22
CA ALA A 11 11.22 2.68 -45.72
C ALA A 11 10.12 3.66 -45.32
N ILE A 12 8.85 3.26 -45.45
CA ILE A 12 7.69 4.06 -45.02
C ILE A 12 7.74 4.29 -43.51
N ARG A 13 8.02 3.26 -42.71
CA ARG A 13 8.14 3.39 -41.26
C ARG A 13 9.23 4.39 -40.86
N ARG A 14 10.40 4.31 -41.49
CA ARG A 14 11.50 5.25 -41.21
C ARG A 14 11.14 6.68 -41.59
N LEU A 15 10.42 6.86 -42.70
CA LEU A 15 9.95 8.17 -43.11
C LEU A 15 8.94 8.73 -42.11
N ALA A 16 7.96 7.94 -41.70
CA ALA A 16 6.94 8.34 -40.73
C ALA A 16 7.54 8.67 -39.36
N LEU A 17 8.53 7.90 -38.88
CA LEU A 17 9.22 8.21 -37.62
C LEU A 17 10.03 9.51 -37.70
N LYS A 18 10.69 9.75 -38.84
CA LYS A 18 11.46 10.98 -39.04
C LYS A 18 10.54 12.21 -39.11
N ASP A 19 9.37 12.04 -39.72
CA ASP A 19 8.34 13.07 -39.78
C ASP A 19 7.82 13.39 -38.37
N LEU A 20 7.46 12.36 -37.61
CA LEU A 20 7.01 12.49 -36.23
C LEU A 20 8.04 13.18 -35.31
N ASP A 21 9.33 12.87 -35.47
CA ASP A 21 10.42 13.53 -34.74
C ASP A 21 10.59 15.01 -35.14
N ALA A 22 10.15 15.39 -36.35
CA ALA A 22 10.21 16.76 -36.85
C ALA A 22 8.94 17.57 -36.53
N THR A 23 7.81 16.89 -36.27
CA THR A 23 6.55 17.51 -35.87
C THR A 23 6.66 18.08 -34.46
N THR A 24 6.26 19.33 -34.30
CA THR A 24 6.25 20.01 -33.01
C THR A 24 4.97 19.69 -32.22
N ASP A 25 5.03 19.83 -30.89
CA ASP A 25 3.86 19.70 -30.01
C ASP A 25 2.70 20.64 -30.39
N GLU A 26 3.01 21.78 -31.02
CA GLU A 26 2.00 22.75 -31.47
C GLU A 26 1.29 22.27 -32.73
N GLU A 27 2.03 21.69 -33.68
CA GLU A 27 1.46 21.08 -34.89
C GLU A 27 0.59 19.86 -34.54
N LEU A 28 1.05 19.03 -33.59
CA LEU A 28 0.26 17.89 -33.08
C LEU A 28 -1.04 18.37 -32.41
N ARG A 29 -1.01 19.46 -31.63
CA ARG A 29 -2.24 20.01 -31.05
C ARG A 29 -3.18 20.57 -32.11
N ALA A 30 -2.64 21.25 -33.13
CA ALA A 30 -3.44 21.79 -34.22
C ALA A 30 -4.16 20.68 -35.01
N GLU A 31 -3.47 19.57 -35.29
CA GLU A 31 -4.03 18.38 -35.95
C GLU A 31 -5.18 17.77 -35.13
N VAL A 32 -4.98 17.57 -33.82
CA VAL A 32 -6.03 17.01 -32.95
C VAL A 32 -7.26 17.92 -32.87
N ILE A 33 -7.07 19.24 -32.86
CA ILE A 33 -8.17 20.21 -32.89
C ILE A 33 -8.89 20.18 -34.25
N GLU A 34 -8.15 20.03 -35.35
CA GLU A 34 -8.69 19.95 -36.71
C GLU A 34 -9.50 18.65 -36.93
N ASP A 35 -9.05 17.55 -36.35
CA ASP A 35 -9.75 16.26 -36.36
C ASP A 35 -10.98 16.21 -35.42
N GLY A 36 -11.17 17.25 -34.60
CA GLY A 36 -12.29 17.37 -33.67
C GLY A 36 -12.18 16.46 -32.45
N ASP A 37 -10.98 15.96 -32.17
CA ASP A 37 -10.70 15.05 -31.07
C ASP A 37 -10.56 15.82 -29.74
N ASP A 38 -11.12 15.27 -28.67
CA ASP A 38 -11.03 15.84 -27.33
C ASP A 38 -9.75 15.37 -26.64
N LEU A 39 -8.71 16.20 -26.73
CA LEU A 39 -7.42 15.97 -26.09
C LEU A 39 -7.54 15.75 -24.57
N ALA A 40 -8.52 16.38 -23.91
CA ALA A 40 -8.75 16.20 -22.48
C ALA A 40 -9.37 14.83 -22.17
N ALA A 41 -10.30 14.36 -23.00
CA ALA A 41 -10.84 13.01 -22.88
C ALA A 41 -9.77 11.93 -23.11
N ILE A 42 -8.89 12.12 -24.09
CA ILE A 42 -7.75 11.22 -24.34
C ILE A 42 -6.82 11.19 -23.13
N ALA A 43 -6.42 12.36 -22.61
CA ALA A 43 -5.58 12.45 -21.42
C ALA A 43 -6.23 11.76 -20.21
N GLN A 44 -7.52 11.96 -20.00
CA GLN A 44 -8.27 11.33 -18.92
C GLN A 44 -8.31 9.81 -19.05
N SER A 45 -8.43 9.27 -20.27
CA SER A 45 -8.35 7.83 -20.53
C SER A 45 -7.00 7.27 -20.10
N VAL A 46 -5.91 7.91 -20.52
CA VAL A 46 -4.54 7.49 -20.18
C VAL A 46 -4.31 7.51 -18.67
N ILE A 47 -4.76 8.57 -17.99
CA ILE A 47 -4.65 8.68 -16.52
C ILE A 47 -5.39 7.52 -15.84
N THR A 48 -6.59 7.20 -16.31
CA THR A 48 -7.43 6.14 -15.73
C THR A 48 -6.78 4.76 -15.89
N GLU A 49 -6.22 4.48 -17.07
CA GLU A 49 -5.51 3.23 -17.33
C GLU A 49 -4.26 3.08 -16.46
N LEU A 50 -3.47 4.17 -16.32
CA LEU A 50 -2.29 4.18 -15.48
C LEU A 50 -2.64 3.95 -14.01
N ASP A 51 -3.72 4.55 -13.51
CA ASP A 51 -4.16 4.37 -12.12
C ASP A 51 -4.50 2.90 -11.81
N VAL A 52 -5.15 2.21 -12.76
CA VAL A 52 -5.45 0.78 -12.63
C VAL A 52 -4.18 -0.06 -12.53
N ILE A 53 -3.18 0.22 -13.38
CA ILE A 53 -1.89 -0.49 -13.40
C ILE A 53 -1.12 -0.25 -12.10
N ILE A 54 -1.01 1.01 -11.67
CA ILE A 54 -0.29 1.40 -10.46
C ILE A 54 -0.96 0.79 -9.24
N SER A 55 -2.29 0.90 -9.14
CA SER A 55 -3.06 0.30 -8.06
C SER A 55 -2.89 -1.23 -8.02
N GLY A 56 -2.85 -1.90 -9.17
CA GLY A 56 -2.55 -3.33 -9.27
C GLY A 56 -1.16 -3.67 -8.70
N ALA A 57 -0.14 -2.97 -9.16
CA ALA A 57 1.24 -3.16 -8.72
C ALA A 57 1.42 -2.91 -7.20
N MET A 58 0.75 -1.88 -6.66
CA MET A 58 0.78 -1.58 -5.23
C MET A 58 0.10 -2.66 -4.40
N ARG A 59 -1.02 -3.22 -4.86
CA ARG A 59 -1.70 -4.34 -4.20
C ARG A 59 -0.84 -5.61 -4.20
N GLU A 60 -0.19 -5.90 -5.32
CA GLU A 60 0.74 -7.02 -5.42
C GLU A 60 1.93 -6.84 -4.47
N HIS A 61 2.56 -5.66 -4.47
CA HIS A 61 3.66 -5.34 -3.58
C HIS A 61 3.27 -5.45 -2.10
N THR A 62 2.10 -4.94 -1.73
CA THR A 62 1.57 -5.06 -0.36
C THR A 62 1.30 -6.52 0.02
N SER A 63 0.78 -7.32 -0.92
CA SER A 63 0.52 -8.74 -0.70
C SER A 63 1.82 -9.54 -0.55
N ALA A 64 2.85 -9.20 -1.32
CA ALA A 64 4.18 -9.78 -1.23
C ALA A 64 4.90 -9.38 0.08
N ILE A 65 4.69 -8.17 0.59
CA ILE A 65 5.17 -7.77 1.92
C ILE A 65 4.42 -8.55 2.99
N LYS A 66 3.09 -8.62 2.92
CA LYS A 66 2.27 -9.33 3.91
C LYS A 66 2.60 -10.82 3.99
N SER A 67 2.94 -11.46 2.87
CA SER A 67 3.36 -12.87 2.84
C SER A 67 4.79 -13.09 3.37
N ARG A 68 5.62 -12.05 3.40
CA ARG A 68 6.98 -12.07 3.97
C ARG A 68 7.02 -11.64 5.43
N MET A 69 6.00 -10.95 5.93
CA MET A 69 5.87 -10.72 7.35
C MET A 69 5.66 -12.06 8.05
N PRO A 70 6.43 -12.37 9.12
CA PRO A 70 6.09 -13.51 9.95
C PRO A 70 4.64 -13.31 10.39
N SER A 71 3.77 -14.31 10.18
CA SER A 71 2.50 -14.35 10.90
C SER A 71 2.86 -14.12 12.35
N VAL A 72 2.31 -13.07 12.98
CA VAL A 72 2.46 -12.90 14.42
C VAL A 72 1.89 -14.18 15.00
N SER A 73 2.79 -15.12 15.33
CA SER A 73 2.41 -16.37 15.94
C SER A 73 1.79 -15.90 17.24
N SER A 74 0.46 -16.04 17.35
CA SER A 74 -0.25 -15.76 18.58
C SER A 74 0.55 -16.42 19.68
N ILE A 75 1.15 -15.61 20.54
CA ILE A 75 2.07 -16.12 21.56
C ILE A 75 1.17 -16.95 22.47
N THR A 76 1.10 -18.25 22.19
CA THR A 76 0.31 -19.21 22.96
C THR A 76 1.12 -19.58 24.21
N THR A 77 1.84 -18.61 24.80
CA THR A 77 2.24 -18.69 26.20
C THR A 77 0.98 -18.48 26.99
N LEU A 78 0.58 -19.49 27.76
CA LEU A 78 -0.62 -19.54 28.59
C LEU A 78 -1.04 -18.14 29.04
N ARG A 79 -2.08 -17.61 28.40
CA ARG A 79 -2.64 -16.29 28.73
C ARG A 79 -3.01 -16.33 30.22
N PRO A 80 -2.42 -15.46 31.06
CA PRO A 80 -2.79 -15.38 32.46
C PRO A 80 -4.27 -15.03 32.60
N ALA A 81 -4.90 -15.39 33.72
CA ALA A 81 -6.30 -15.03 33.97
C ALA A 81 -6.49 -13.50 33.85
N ILE A 82 -7.69 -13.08 33.41
CA ILE A 82 -8.01 -11.66 33.15
C ILE A 82 -7.68 -10.72 34.33
N SER A 83 -7.82 -11.20 35.56
CA SER A 83 -7.43 -10.46 36.77
C SER A 83 -5.93 -10.14 36.82
N ARG A 84 -5.09 -11.09 36.41
CA ARG A 84 -3.63 -10.93 36.38
C ARG A 84 -3.19 -10.03 35.23
N ILE A 85 -3.89 -10.07 34.10
CA ILE A 85 -3.66 -9.16 32.97
C ILE A 85 -3.86 -7.71 33.41
N LYS A 86 -4.96 -7.42 34.11
CA LYS A 86 -5.26 -6.08 34.65
C LYS A 86 -4.15 -5.55 35.56
N GLU A 87 -3.62 -6.40 36.46
CA GLU A 87 -2.50 -6.04 37.35
C GLU A 87 -1.21 -5.72 36.58
N LEU A 88 -0.88 -6.50 35.55
CA LEU A 88 0.32 -6.28 34.73
C LEU A 88 0.22 -4.99 33.92
N ILE A 89 -0.96 -4.70 33.38
CA ILE A 89 -1.26 -3.46 32.66
C ILE A 89 -1.14 -2.25 33.60
N GLU A 90 -1.71 -2.33 34.80
CA GLU A 90 -1.54 -1.27 35.81
C GLU A 90 -0.07 -1.07 36.21
N GLY A 91 0.71 -2.14 36.32
CA GLY A 91 2.15 -2.08 36.55
C GLY A 91 2.89 -1.36 35.42
N ALA A 92 2.57 -1.70 34.16
CA ALA A 92 3.15 -1.06 32.98
C ALA A 92 2.79 0.44 32.89
N PHE A 93 1.55 0.80 33.24
CA PHE A 93 1.11 2.20 33.27
C PHE A 93 1.77 3.01 34.39
N LYS A 94 2.12 2.38 35.52
CA LYS A 94 2.93 3.04 36.56
C LYS A 94 4.37 3.26 36.11
N ALA A 95 4.94 2.34 35.33
CA ALA A 95 6.29 2.47 34.78
C ALA A 95 6.38 3.50 33.66
N ASP A 96 5.33 3.62 32.85
CA ASP A 96 5.27 4.54 31.70
C ASP A 96 3.87 5.19 31.60
N PRO A 97 3.70 6.38 32.21
CA PRO A 97 2.41 7.09 32.24
C PRO A 97 1.87 7.49 30.86
N GLN A 98 2.71 7.51 29.81
CA GLN A 98 2.25 7.84 28.46
C GLN A 98 1.38 6.72 27.89
N LEU A 99 1.66 5.45 28.22
CA LEU A 99 0.84 4.29 27.83
C LEU A 99 -0.59 4.39 28.39
N ALA A 100 -0.76 5.00 29.57
CA ALA A 100 -2.05 5.15 30.22
C ALA A 100 -2.99 6.15 29.52
N THR A 101 -2.43 7.04 28.69
CA THR A 101 -3.22 8.07 27.99
C THR A 101 -4.14 7.45 26.94
N ALA A 102 -3.67 6.42 26.24
CA ALA A 102 -4.47 5.66 25.28
C ALA A 102 -5.52 4.76 25.95
N PHE A 103 -5.30 4.38 27.21
CA PHE A 103 -6.20 3.51 27.98
C PHE A 103 -7.39 4.26 28.60
N ARG A 104 -7.18 5.51 29.05
CA ARG A 104 -8.17 6.28 29.82
C ARG A 104 -9.37 6.79 29.00
N GLU A 105 -9.28 6.85 27.67
CA GLU A 105 -10.37 7.39 26.83
C GLU A 105 -11.55 6.42 26.65
N GLY A 106 -11.40 5.12 26.94
CA GLY A 106 -12.45 4.11 26.77
C GLY A 106 -13.06 3.62 28.09
N SER A 107 -14.10 4.28 28.61
CA SER A 107 -14.66 3.99 29.95
C SER A 107 -15.41 2.65 30.12
N ARG A 108 -15.37 1.74 29.13
CA ARG A 108 -15.95 0.38 29.22
C ARG A 108 -15.25 -0.60 28.28
N GLN A 109 -13.96 -0.84 28.49
CA GLN A 109 -13.27 -1.92 27.78
C GLN A 109 -13.82 -3.27 28.26
N SER A 110 -14.28 -4.08 27.31
CA SER A 110 -14.68 -5.47 27.55
C SER A 110 -13.46 -6.31 27.90
N ASP A 111 -13.66 -7.50 28.49
CA ASP A 111 -12.53 -8.40 28.80
C ASP A 111 -11.72 -8.76 27.54
N ALA A 112 -12.35 -8.77 26.35
CA ALA A 112 -11.67 -8.95 25.06
C ALA A 112 -10.76 -7.76 24.67
N ASP A 113 -11.18 -6.53 24.98
CA ASP A 113 -10.38 -5.33 24.71
C ASP A 113 -9.14 -5.28 25.62
N ILE A 114 -9.30 -5.71 26.88
CA ILE A 114 -8.21 -5.82 27.85
C ILE A 114 -7.19 -6.89 27.42
N GLU A 115 -7.67 -8.01 26.87
CA GLU A 115 -6.82 -9.06 26.32
C GLU A 115 -6.05 -8.62 25.07
N SER A 116 -6.69 -7.88 24.16
CA SER A 116 -6.02 -7.29 22.98
C SER A 116 -4.92 -6.33 23.39
N LEU A 117 -5.20 -5.47 24.38
CA LEU A 117 -4.22 -4.51 24.89
C LEU A 117 -3.02 -5.19 25.54
N TYR A 118 -3.25 -6.30 26.25
CA TYR A 118 -2.17 -7.10 26.81
C TYR A 118 -1.26 -7.65 25.72
N ASP A 119 -1.83 -8.20 24.64
CA ASP A 119 -1.06 -8.72 23.52
C ASP A 119 -0.21 -7.61 22.87
N ASP A 120 -0.78 -6.41 22.70
CA ASP A 120 -0.07 -5.23 22.17
C ASP A 120 1.10 -4.82 23.08
N LEU A 121 0.89 -4.79 24.39
CA LEU A 121 1.92 -4.44 25.37
C LEU A 121 3.03 -5.50 25.48
N VAL A 122 2.70 -6.78 25.27
CA VAL A 122 3.68 -7.87 25.15
C VAL A 122 4.47 -7.75 23.84
N ALA A 123 3.80 -7.46 22.72
CA ALA A 123 4.46 -7.27 21.42
C ALA A 123 5.40 -6.06 21.42
N LEU A 124 5.07 -5.00 22.18
CA LEU A 124 5.93 -3.85 22.41
C LEU A 124 7.08 -4.11 23.40
N GLY A 125 7.14 -5.30 24.00
CA GLY A 125 8.16 -5.66 25.01
C GLY A 125 8.01 -4.91 26.34
N LYS A 126 6.87 -4.26 26.57
CA LYS A 126 6.59 -3.50 27.80
C LYS A 126 6.12 -4.40 28.92
N ILE A 127 5.47 -5.52 28.59
CA ILE A 127 5.08 -6.58 29.51
C ILE A 127 5.79 -7.87 29.10
N HIS A 128 6.49 -8.51 30.03
CA HIS A 128 7.12 -9.80 29.80
C HIS A 128 6.18 -10.90 30.30
N PRO A 129 5.69 -11.80 29.43
CA PRO A 129 4.71 -12.84 29.79
C PRO A 129 5.30 -13.95 30.68
N GLN A 130 6.63 -14.01 30.77
CA GLN A 130 7.38 -14.81 31.72
C GLN A 130 8.00 -13.81 32.70
N GLY A 131 7.68 -13.92 33.99
CA GLY A 131 8.30 -13.10 35.02
C GLY A 131 9.82 -13.22 34.90
N ASN A 132 10.48 -12.11 34.65
CA ASN A 132 11.88 -11.96 35.02
C ASN A 132 11.88 -11.77 36.54
N ASP A 133 12.75 -12.49 37.24
CA ASP A 133 12.99 -12.44 38.70
C ASP A 133 12.72 -11.06 39.36
#